data_AF-D1PI60-F1
#
_entry.id   AF-D1PI60-F1
#
_cell.length_a   1.000
_cell.length_b   1.000
_cell.length_c   1.000
_cell.angle_alpha   90.00
_cell.angle_beta   90.00
_cell.angle_gamma   90.00
#
_symmetry.space_group_name_H-M   'P 1'
#
loop_
_entity.id
_entity.type
_entity.pdbx_description
1 polymer ?
#
loop_
_entity_poly.entity_id
_entity_poly.type
_entity_poly.pdbx_seq_one_letter_code
_entity_poly.pdbx_strand_id
1 'polypeptide(L)'
;MKPRAERGPLQAVIRCWKAHPRIAQFITYFMVGNLATVVQLVLIPVLQPILGSTGLVNVDLHLFGPIGDPQAMTTVTAAGQTVSGLNPYYVFNFTGGPVNTLVTKTLNGITGSYLAHGGVAYFLATFIPLILSQIVSFFLQRKVTFKSSGNVAWQALWYFAAFLVITVGANALYGIYQPWLYSTLGEAIGGLIAAFLQCCIAFWVFFPIMKLIFPSQKEG
;
A
#
# COMPACT_ATOMS: atom_id res chain seq x y z
N MET A 1 -42.10 30.36 -27.82
CA MET A 1 -41.21 30.37 -26.64
C MET A 1 -40.62 28.97 -26.47
N LYS A 2 -39.31 28.77 -26.69
CA LYS A 2 -38.64 27.48 -26.43
C LYS A 2 -38.26 27.40 -24.94
N PRO A 3 -38.46 26.27 -24.24
CA PRO A 3 -38.15 26.19 -22.81
C PRO A 3 -36.64 26.22 -22.60
N ARG A 4 -36.23 27.03 -21.63
CA ARG A 4 -34.85 27.23 -21.19
C ARG A 4 -34.40 25.95 -20.49
N ALA A 5 -33.71 25.06 -21.20
CA ALA A 5 -33.17 23.84 -20.62
C ALA A 5 -32.30 24.21 -19.40
N GLU A 6 -32.70 23.71 -18.23
CA GLU A 6 -31.99 23.91 -16.98
C GLU A 6 -30.55 23.41 -17.12
N ARG A 7 -29.61 24.34 -17.01
CA ARG A 7 -28.17 24.09 -17.14
C ARG A 7 -27.68 23.39 -15.88
N GLY A 8 -27.89 22.09 -15.79
CA GLY A 8 -27.38 21.29 -14.68
C GLY A 8 -25.84 21.29 -14.63
N PRO A 9 -25.22 21.22 -13.45
CA PRO A 9 -23.76 21.22 -13.28
C PRO A 9 -23.08 20.10 -14.09
N LEU A 10 -23.74 18.94 -14.22
CA LEU A 10 -23.28 17.83 -15.05
C LEU A 10 -23.16 18.18 -16.54
N GLN A 11 -24.08 18.97 -17.09
CA GLN A 11 -24.00 19.37 -18.51
C GLN A 11 -22.89 20.38 -18.77
N ALA A 12 -22.59 21.25 -17.80
CA ALA A 12 -21.45 22.17 -17.86
C ALA A 12 -20.13 21.40 -17.83
N VAL A 13 -20.02 20.39 -16.97
CA VAL A 13 -18.86 19.47 -16.90
C VAL A 13 -18.68 18.74 -18.23
N ILE A 14 -19.74 18.14 -18.79
CA ILE A 14 -19.68 17.42 -20.08
C ILE A 14 -19.25 18.35 -21.22
N ARG A 15 -19.71 19.61 -21.22
CA ARG A 15 -19.34 20.59 -22.25
C ARG A 15 -17.88 21.02 -22.13
N CYS A 16 -17.39 21.24 -20.92
CA CYS A 16 -15.98 21.52 -20.64
C CYS A 16 -15.08 20.34 -21.06
N TRP A 17 -15.51 19.12 -20.76
CA TRP A 17 -14.83 17.89 -21.17
C TRP A 17 -14.69 17.74 -22.68
N LYS A 18 -15.75 18.08 -23.44
CA LYS A 18 -15.72 18.08 -24.92
C LYS A 18 -14.86 19.22 -25.49
N ALA A 19 -14.77 20.36 -24.81
CA ALA A 19 -13.99 21.51 -25.24
C ALA A 19 -12.47 21.33 -25.05
N HIS A 20 -12.05 20.51 -24.06
CA HIS A 20 -10.64 20.28 -23.74
C HIS A 20 -10.25 18.80 -23.77
N PRO A 21 -10.15 18.17 -24.96
CA PRO A 21 -9.93 16.73 -25.10
C PRO A 21 -8.61 16.23 -24.50
N ARG A 22 -7.53 17.02 -24.55
CA ARG A 22 -6.24 16.65 -23.91
C ARG A 22 -6.34 16.63 -22.38
N ILE A 23 -7.05 17.59 -21.80
CA ILE A 23 -7.25 17.67 -20.34
C ILE A 23 -8.19 16.54 -19.88
N ALA A 24 -9.24 16.25 -20.64
CA ALA A 24 -10.14 15.13 -20.36
C ALA A 24 -9.41 13.78 -20.40
N GLN A 25 -8.50 13.56 -21.37
CA GLN A 25 -7.65 12.38 -21.41
C GLN A 25 -6.72 12.30 -20.21
N PHE A 26 -6.03 13.40 -19.88
CA PHE A 26 -5.17 13.47 -18.70
C PHE A 26 -5.92 13.15 -17.41
N ILE A 27 -7.08 13.78 -17.18
CA ILE A 27 -7.91 13.54 -16.00
C ILE A 27 -8.40 12.08 -15.98
N THR A 28 -8.80 11.53 -17.12
CA THR A 28 -9.23 10.13 -17.21
C THR A 28 -8.08 9.19 -16.85
N TYR A 29 -6.87 9.40 -17.38
CA TYR A 29 -5.70 8.60 -17.03
C TYR A 29 -5.29 8.79 -15.57
N PHE A 30 -5.39 10.00 -15.04
CA PHE A 30 -5.13 10.29 -13.63
C PHE A 30 -6.13 9.58 -12.72
N MET A 31 -7.43 9.63 -13.04
CA MET A 31 -8.47 8.93 -12.28
C MET A 31 -8.30 7.41 -12.36
N VAL A 32 -8.03 6.88 -13.56
CA VAL A 32 -7.73 5.46 -13.76
C VAL A 32 -6.48 5.05 -12.97
N GLY A 33 -5.45 5.88 -12.96
CA GLY A 33 -4.21 5.64 -12.22
C GLY A 33 -4.37 5.70 -10.71
N ASN A 34 -5.31 6.50 -10.20
CA ASN A 34 -5.59 6.63 -8.76
C ASN A 34 -6.79 5.78 -8.30
N LEU A 35 -7.43 5.00 -9.18
CA LEU A 35 -8.63 4.25 -8.81
C LEU A 35 -8.31 3.15 -7.78
N ALA A 36 -7.11 2.57 -7.85
CA ALA A 36 -6.54 1.71 -6.81
C ALA A 36 -6.64 2.35 -5.41
N THR A 37 -6.29 3.64 -5.34
CA THR A 37 -6.34 4.44 -4.13
C THR A 37 -7.79 4.69 -3.71
N VAL A 38 -8.70 4.94 -4.65
CA VAL A 38 -10.14 5.11 -4.36
C VAL A 38 -10.74 3.85 -3.74
N VAL A 39 -10.42 2.66 -4.27
CA VAL A 39 -10.88 1.38 -3.71
C VAL A 39 -10.43 1.25 -2.26
N GLN A 40 -9.18 1.57 -1.97
CA GLN A 40 -8.64 1.54 -0.61
C GLN A 40 -9.29 2.58 0.30
N LEU A 41 -9.45 3.82 -0.17
CA LEU A 41 -10.08 4.91 0.58
C LEU A 41 -11.53 4.60 0.97
N VAL A 42 -12.25 3.82 0.17
CA VAL A 42 -13.63 3.42 0.47
C VAL A 42 -13.68 2.21 1.39
N LEU A 43 -12.84 1.20 1.14
CA LEU A 43 -12.94 -0.07 1.87
C LEU A 43 -12.28 -0.02 3.25
N ILE A 44 -11.17 0.70 3.42
CA ILE A 44 -10.47 0.78 4.71
C ILE A 44 -11.41 1.29 5.83
N PRO A 45 -12.14 2.42 5.67
CA PRO A 45 -13.06 2.92 6.71
C PRO A 45 -14.23 1.98 7.03
N VAL A 46 -14.57 1.05 6.14
CA VAL A 46 -15.63 0.06 6.35
C VAL A 46 -15.07 -1.18 7.04
N LEU A 47 -13.93 -1.70 6.58
CA LEU A 47 -13.37 -2.95 7.07
C LEU A 47 -12.67 -2.80 8.42
N GLN A 48 -12.00 -1.67 8.68
CA GLN A 48 -11.33 -1.43 9.96
C GLN A 48 -12.27 -1.52 11.17
N PRO A 49 -13.43 -0.85 11.24
CA PRO A 49 -14.32 -0.98 12.40
C PRO A 49 -14.93 -2.38 12.51
N ILE A 50 -15.26 -3.02 11.39
CA ILE A 50 -15.82 -4.38 11.38
C ILE A 50 -14.81 -5.36 11.98
N LEU A 51 -13.59 -5.41 11.41
CA LEU A 51 -12.55 -6.33 11.86
C LEU A 51 -11.99 -5.94 13.24
N GLY A 52 -11.90 -4.64 13.52
CA GLY A 52 -11.47 -4.10 14.81
C GLY A 52 -12.39 -4.48 15.97
N SER A 53 -13.66 -4.78 15.69
CA SER A 53 -14.62 -5.28 16.69
C SER A 53 -14.50 -6.80 16.95
N THR A 54 -13.65 -7.51 16.21
CA THR A 54 -13.49 -8.96 16.33
C THR A 54 -12.31 -9.34 17.23
N GLY A 55 -12.30 -10.58 17.71
CA GLY A 55 -11.16 -11.14 18.47
C GLY A 55 -9.83 -11.18 17.68
N LEU A 56 -9.87 -10.97 16.36
CA LEU A 56 -8.69 -10.92 15.50
C LEU A 56 -7.76 -9.74 15.85
N VAL A 57 -8.27 -8.71 16.53
CA VAL A 57 -7.45 -7.59 17.04
C VAL A 57 -6.36 -8.08 17.99
N ASN A 58 -6.61 -9.18 18.71
CA ASN A 58 -5.69 -9.72 19.72
C ASN A 58 -4.78 -10.83 19.17
N VAL A 59 -4.91 -11.18 17.89
CA VAL A 59 -4.11 -12.24 17.26
C VAL A 59 -2.89 -11.60 16.62
N ASP A 60 -1.71 -11.97 17.09
CA ASP A 60 -0.43 -11.55 16.52
C ASP A 60 -0.24 -12.19 15.13
N LEU A 61 0.26 -11.41 14.17
CA LEU A 61 0.67 -11.89 12.85
C LEU A 61 2.07 -11.41 12.52
N HIS A 62 3.00 -12.35 12.49
CA HIS A 62 4.40 -12.12 12.13
C HIS A 62 4.78 -13.03 10.96
N LEU A 63 5.16 -12.47 9.82
CA LEU A 63 5.52 -13.24 8.63
C LEU A 63 6.84 -12.77 8.04
N PHE A 64 7.58 -13.73 7.48
CA PHE A 64 8.89 -13.55 6.84
C PHE A 64 9.91 -12.85 7.78
N GLY A 65 10.31 -13.55 8.84
CA GLY A 65 11.31 -13.08 9.79
C GLY A 65 11.49 -14.05 10.96
N PRO A 66 12.26 -13.67 12.00
CA PRO A 66 12.98 -12.40 12.11
C PRO A 66 14.11 -12.23 11.09
N ILE A 67 14.32 -11.00 10.64
CA ILE A 67 15.44 -10.57 9.80
C ILE A 67 16.28 -9.58 10.62
N GLY A 68 17.57 -9.84 10.77
CA GLY A 68 18.47 -9.04 11.63
C GLY A 68 19.10 -9.91 12.72
N ASP A 69 19.96 -9.30 13.54
CA ASP A 69 20.64 -10.01 14.63
C ASP A 69 19.72 -10.06 15.87
N PRO A 70 19.33 -11.25 16.35
CA PRO A 70 18.50 -11.40 17.55
C PRO A 70 19.14 -10.82 18.83
N GLN A 71 20.46 -10.68 18.86
CA GLN A 71 21.23 -10.13 19.97
C GLN A 71 21.42 -8.62 19.87
N ALA A 72 21.17 -8.02 18.70
CA ALA A 72 21.12 -6.58 18.51
C ALA A 72 19.77 -6.06 19.02
N MET A 73 19.61 -6.00 20.34
CA MET A 73 18.44 -5.40 20.97
C MET A 73 18.64 -3.90 21.07
N THR A 74 17.81 -3.12 20.37
CA THR A 74 17.78 -1.68 20.59
C THR A 74 16.37 -1.10 20.65
N THR A 75 16.09 -0.30 21.68
CA THR A 75 14.79 0.31 21.93
C THR A 75 14.40 1.29 20.82
N VAL A 76 13.28 1.01 20.14
CA VAL A 76 12.60 1.99 19.27
C VAL A 76 11.13 2.03 19.67
N THR A 77 10.85 2.69 20.79
CA THR A 77 9.50 3.17 21.12
C THR A 77 9.59 4.59 21.67
N ALA A 78 8.44 5.28 21.64
CA ALA A 78 8.19 6.72 21.76
C ALA A 78 8.71 7.44 23.03
N ALA A 79 9.58 6.83 23.84
CA ALA A 79 10.08 7.32 25.12
C ALA A 79 11.59 7.65 25.17
N GLY A 80 12.30 7.67 24.03
CA GLY A 80 13.60 8.37 23.93
C GLY A 80 14.89 7.53 24.06
N GLN A 81 15.28 6.93 22.92
CA GLN A 81 16.67 6.57 22.52
C GLN A 81 17.28 5.31 23.19
N THR A 82 18.30 4.60 22.68
CA THR A 82 19.46 4.91 21.79
C THR A 82 19.72 3.74 20.83
N VAL A 83 20.00 3.98 19.53
CA VAL A 83 20.21 2.97 18.44
C VAL A 83 21.64 2.39 18.38
N SER A 84 21.78 1.06 18.20
CA SER A 84 22.88 0.45 17.43
C SER A 84 22.53 -0.98 16.95
N GLY A 85 22.33 -1.13 15.64
CA GLY A 85 22.11 -2.43 14.97
C GLY A 85 20.79 -2.52 14.21
N LEU A 86 20.70 -3.47 13.27
CA LEU A 86 19.44 -3.79 12.60
C LEU A 86 18.61 -4.68 13.55
N ASN A 87 17.68 -4.07 14.29
CA ASN A 87 16.78 -4.80 15.17
C ASN A 87 16.10 -5.95 14.40
N PRO A 88 15.93 -7.14 15.01
CA PRO A 88 15.26 -8.26 14.36
C PRO A 88 13.80 -7.88 14.09
N TYR A 89 13.44 -7.79 12.81
CA TYR A 89 12.10 -7.38 12.37
C TYR A 89 11.46 -8.45 11.49
N TYR A 90 10.13 -8.43 11.41
CA TYR A 90 9.37 -9.21 10.42
C TYR A 90 8.95 -8.31 9.29
N VAL A 91 8.96 -8.82 8.05
CA VAL A 91 8.42 -8.08 6.90
C VAL A 91 6.98 -7.67 7.13
N PHE A 92 6.19 -8.57 7.71
CA PHE A 92 4.85 -8.25 8.19
C PHE A 92 4.85 -8.38 9.70
N ASN A 93 4.75 -7.25 10.38
CA ASN A 93 4.74 -7.17 11.83
C ASN A 93 3.44 -6.54 12.33
N PHE A 94 2.45 -7.37 12.64
CA PHE A 94 1.16 -6.93 13.15
C PHE A 94 0.97 -7.44 14.57
N THR A 95 1.41 -6.64 15.53
CA THR A 95 1.23 -6.92 16.95
C THR A 95 -0.24 -6.79 17.35
N GLY A 96 -0.76 -7.83 17.97
CA GLY A 96 -2.10 -7.94 18.51
C GLY A 96 -2.28 -7.13 19.78
N GLY A 97 -3.45 -6.53 19.90
CA GLY A 97 -3.87 -5.65 20.96
C GLY A 97 -4.69 -4.49 20.41
N PRO A 98 -5.38 -3.72 21.26
CA PRO A 98 -6.13 -2.56 20.81
C PRO A 98 -5.19 -1.56 20.11
N VAL A 99 -5.65 -0.95 19.03
CA VAL A 99 -4.85 -0.05 18.19
C VAL A 99 -4.34 1.14 19.02
N ASN A 100 -3.08 1.52 18.81
CA ASN A 100 -2.40 2.63 19.52
C ASN A 100 -2.21 2.41 21.03
N THR A 101 -2.19 1.15 21.48
CA THR A 101 -1.92 0.82 22.89
C THR A 101 -0.57 0.14 23.01
N LEU A 102 0.16 0.43 24.09
CA LEU A 102 1.38 -0.29 24.41
C LEU A 102 1.03 -1.65 25.01
N VAL A 103 1.52 -2.72 24.39
CA VAL A 103 1.36 -4.10 24.88
C VAL A 103 2.73 -4.69 25.19
N THR A 104 2.85 -5.33 26.35
CA THR A 104 4.07 -6.07 26.71
C THR A 104 4.04 -7.44 26.04
N LYS A 105 4.99 -7.67 25.14
CA LYS A 105 5.11 -8.91 24.37
C LYS A 105 6.56 -9.36 24.32
N THR A 106 6.77 -10.64 24.07
CA THR A 106 8.09 -11.17 23.72
C THR A 106 8.14 -11.42 22.22
N LEU A 107 8.81 -10.54 21.48
CA LEU A 107 8.97 -10.63 20.03
C LEU A 107 10.43 -10.94 19.72
N ASN A 108 10.70 -12.01 18.97
CA ASN A 108 12.06 -12.40 18.59
C ASN A 108 13.00 -12.64 19.79
N GLY A 109 12.45 -13.15 20.90
CA GLY A 109 13.20 -13.35 22.15
C GLY A 109 13.40 -12.07 22.97
N ILE A 110 12.88 -10.93 22.51
CA ILE A 110 12.97 -9.63 23.17
C ILE A 110 11.65 -9.34 23.88
N THR A 111 11.67 -9.25 25.20
CA THR A 111 10.51 -8.81 25.98
C THR A 111 10.52 -7.29 26.09
N GLY A 112 9.45 -6.64 25.65
CA GLY A 112 9.36 -5.18 25.64
C GLY A 112 7.93 -4.67 25.48
N SER A 113 7.77 -3.36 25.57
CA SER A 113 6.51 -2.67 25.28
C SER A 113 6.48 -2.27 23.82
N TYR A 114 5.53 -2.82 23.06
CA TYR A 114 5.35 -2.58 21.63
C TYR A 114 4.03 -1.85 21.39
N LEU A 115 3.99 -0.97 20.39
CA LEU A 115 2.72 -0.40 19.93
C LEU A 115 1.92 -1.49 19.22
N ALA A 116 0.72 -1.77 19.74
CA ALA A 116 -0.22 -2.66 19.10
C ALA A 116 -0.90 -1.96 17.92
N HIS A 117 -0.95 -2.67 16.80
CA HIS A 117 -1.52 -2.17 15.55
C HIS A 117 -2.84 -2.88 15.21
N GLY A 118 -3.41 -3.67 16.12
CA GLY A 118 -4.65 -4.41 15.87
C GLY A 118 -4.46 -5.77 15.19
N GLY A 119 -3.26 -6.35 15.25
CA GLY A 119 -3.01 -7.74 14.88
C GLY A 119 -3.51 -8.15 13.48
N VAL A 120 -4.05 -9.37 13.40
CA VAL A 120 -4.66 -9.93 12.19
C VAL A 120 -5.81 -9.06 11.66
N ALA A 121 -6.58 -8.40 12.53
CA ALA A 121 -7.67 -7.52 12.09
C ALA A 121 -7.16 -6.38 11.20
N TYR A 122 -6.08 -5.71 11.61
CA TYR A 122 -5.49 -4.62 10.82
C TYR A 122 -4.80 -5.12 9.56
N PHE A 123 -4.14 -6.28 9.61
CA PHE A 123 -3.60 -6.93 8.42
C PHE A 123 -4.70 -7.18 7.37
N LEU A 124 -5.80 -7.81 7.75
CA LEU A 124 -6.92 -8.09 6.84
C LEU A 124 -7.58 -6.80 6.33
N ALA A 125 -7.77 -5.81 7.22
CA ALA A 125 -8.34 -4.53 6.85
C ALA A 125 -7.47 -3.75 5.85
N THR A 126 -6.17 -4.02 5.81
CA THR A 126 -5.22 -3.40 4.87
C THR A 126 -5.11 -4.20 3.57
N PHE A 127 -4.98 -5.53 3.68
CA PHE A 127 -4.67 -6.40 2.54
C PHE A 127 -5.90 -6.74 1.69
N ILE A 128 -7.10 -6.82 2.26
CA ILE A 128 -8.31 -7.05 1.47
C ILE A 128 -8.53 -5.90 0.48
N PRO A 129 -8.54 -4.61 0.91
CA PRO A 129 -8.63 -3.49 -0.03
C PRO A 129 -7.50 -3.46 -1.03
N LEU A 130 -6.26 -3.76 -0.60
CA LEU A 130 -5.10 -3.79 -1.48
C LEU A 130 -5.27 -4.81 -2.61
N ILE A 131 -5.68 -6.05 -2.30
CA ILE A 131 -5.91 -7.11 -3.28
C ILE A 131 -7.05 -6.73 -4.23
N LEU A 132 -8.18 -6.22 -3.72
CA LEU A 132 -9.30 -5.78 -4.54
C LEU A 132 -8.90 -4.63 -5.48
N SER A 133 -8.11 -3.68 -4.97
CA SER A 133 -7.50 -2.61 -5.75
C SER A 133 -6.63 -3.16 -6.89
N GLN A 134 -5.83 -4.20 -6.65
CA GLN A 134 -5.02 -4.82 -7.69
C GLN A 134 -5.85 -5.47 -8.80
N ILE A 135 -6.98 -6.10 -8.45
CA ILE A 135 -7.89 -6.70 -9.44
C ILE A 135 -8.46 -5.61 -10.36
N VAL A 136 -8.93 -4.49 -9.78
CA VAL A 136 -9.45 -3.35 -10.53
C VAL A 136 -8.37 -2.75 -11.43
N SER A 137 -7.16 -2.53 -10.88
CA SER A 137 -6.01 -2.02 -11.62
C SER A 137 -5.64 -2.91 -12.81
N PHE A 138 -5.63 -4.23 -12.63
CA PHE A 138 -5.32 -5.17 -13.71
C PHE A 138 -6.28 -5.02 -14.90
N PHE A 139 -7.59 -5.03 -14.65
CA PHE A 139 -8.57 -4.92 -15.73
C PHE A 139 -8.52 -3.56 -16.43
N LEU A 140 -8.26 -2.49 -15.68
CA LEU A 140 -8.14 -1.14 -16.24
C LEU A 140 -6.87 -0.98 -17.07
N GLN A 141 -5.71 -1.37 -16.53
CA GLN A 141 -4.45 -1.31 -17.26
C GLN A 141 -4.55 -2.12 -18.55
N ARG A 142 -5.15 -3.32 -18.50
CA ARG A 142 -5.35 -4.16 -19.67
C ARG A 142 -6.25 -3.51 -20.73
N LYS A 143 -7.41 -2.96 -20.34
CA LYS A 143 -8.41 -2.42 -21.29
C LYS A 143 -8.12 -1.00 -21.77
N VAL A 144 -7.66 -0.13 -20.88
CA VAL A 144 -7.53 1.31 -21.13
C VAL A 144 -6.10 1.68 -21.49
N THR A 145 -5.13 1.26 -20.68
CA THR A 145 -3.72 1.68 -20.83
C THR A 145 -2.99 0.91 -21.92
N PHE A 146 -3.05 -0.43 -21.89
CA PHE A 146 -2.28 -1.29 -22.78
C PHE A 146 -3.08 -1.88 -23.94
N LYS A 147 -4.42 -1.79 -23.90
CA LYS A 147 -5.35 -2.37 -24.89
C LYS A 147 -4.98 -3.80 -25.32
N SER A 148 -4.49 -4.61 -24.38
CA SER A 148 -3.91 -5.91 -24.68
C SER A 148 -5.00 -6.94 -25.01
N SER A 149 -4.78 -7.77 -26.03
CA SER A 149 -5.65 -8.90 -26.43
C SER A 149 -5.10 -10.28 -26.06
N GLY A 150 -3.94 -10.36 -25.39
CA GLY A 150 -3.31 -11.63 -25.00
C GLY A 150 -4.08 -12.47 -23.96
N ASN A 151 -3.55 -13.64 -23.60
CA ASN A 151 -4.19 -14.55 -22.63
C ASN A 151 -4.35 -13.89 -21.25
N VAL A 152 -5.60 -13.73 -20.81
CA VAL A 152 -5.97 -13.06 -19.56
C VAL A 152 -5.39 -13.80 -18.35
N ALA A 153 -5.48 -15.12 -18.32
CA ALA A 153 -5.04 -15.92 -17.16
C ALA A 153 -3.53 -15.82 -16.96
N TRP A 154 -2.75 -15.85 -18.05
CA TRP A 154 -1.30 -15.71 -18.00
C TRP A 154 -0.88 -14.33 -17.51
N GLN A 155 -1.51 -13.27 -18.03
CA GLN A 155 -1.21 -11.91 -17.61
C GLN A 155 -1.61 -11.66 -16.16
N ALA A 156 -2.77 -12.18 -15.72
CA ALA A 156 -3.24 -12.06 -14.35
C ALA A 156 -2.29 -12.78 -13.37
N LEU A 157 -1.82 -13.98 -13.71
CA LEU A 157 -0.88 -14.74 -12.88
C LEU A 157 0.41 -13.96 -12.64
N TRP A 158 1.03 -13.45 -13.71
CA TRP A 158 2.28 -12.69 -13.57
C TRP A 158 2.07 -11.34 -12.90
N TYR A 159 0.96 -10.66 -13.18
CA TYR A 159 0.59 -9.43 -12.49
C TYR A 159 0.44 -9.66 -10.98
N PHE A 160 -0.23 -10.76 -10.59
CA PHE A 160 -0.40 -11.13 -9.19
C PHE A 160 0.93 -11.53 -8.54
N ALA A 161 1.78 -12.30 -9.23
CA ALA A 161 3.11 -12.65 -8.74
C ALA A 161 3.99 -11.39 -8.52
N ALA A 162 3.97 -10.46 -9.46
CA ALA A 162 4.62 -9.15 -9.33
C ALA A 162 4.11 -8.38 -8.11
N PHE A 163 2.80 -8.32 -7.95
CA PHE A 163 2.17 -7.68 -6.80
C PHE A 163 2.66 -8.27 -5.47
N LEU A 164 2.73 -9.60 -5.34
CA LEU A 164 3.22 -10.25 -4.12
C LEU A 164 4.70 -9.91 -3.86
N VAL A 165 5.55 -10.04 -4.86
CA VAL A 165 6.99 -9.73 -4.74
C VAL A 165 7.22 -8.29 -4.33
N ILE A 166 6.49 -7.35 -4.95
CA ILE A 166 6.61 -5.92 -4.65
C ILE A 166 6.09 -5.62 -3.24
N THR A 167 4.97 -6.21 -2.85
CA THR A 167 4.40 -5.98 -1.51
C THR A 167 5.32 -6.50 -0.42
N VAL A 168 5.86 -7.71 -0.57
CA VAL A 168 6.80 -8.31 0.38
C VAL A 168 8.12 -7.53 0.37
N GLY A 169 8.71 -7.30 -0.80
CA GLY A 169 10.00 -6.63 -0.93
C GLY A 169 9.98 -5.19 -0.42
N ALA A 170 8.90 -4.44 -0.69
CA ALA A 170 8.78 -3.08 -0.22
C ALA A 170 8.56 -3.00 1.29
N ASN A 171 7.79 -3.91 1.89
CA ASN A 171 7.68 -4.00 3.35
C ASN A 171 8.99 -4.44 4.01
N ALA A 172 9.74 -5.35 3.38
CA ALA A 172 11.05 -5.78 3.87
C ALA A 172 12.03 -4.61 3.90
N LEU A 173 12.12 -3.84 2.80
CA LEU A 173 12.96 -2.65 2.73
C LEU A 173 12.51 -1.58 3.74
N TYR A 174 11.20 -1.37 3.90
CA TYR A 174 10.66 -0.44 4.89
C TYR A 174 11.15 -0.73 6.31
N GLY A 175 11.15 -2.00 6.72
CA GLY A 175 11.67 -2.42 8.02
C GLY A 175 13.16 -2.13 8.25
N ILE A 176 13.95 -1.96 7.17
CA ILE A 176 15.38 -1.63 7.24
C ILE A 176 15.58 -0.14 7.49
N TYR A 177 14.98 0.71 6.65
CA TYR A 177 15.28 2.16 6.69
C TYR A 177 14.38 2.94 7.66
N GLN A 178 13.17 2.47 7.97
CA GLN A 178 12.24 3.19 8.85
C GLN A 178 12.83 3.42 10.25
N PRO A 179 13.43 2.43 10.94
CA PRO A 179 13.97 2.64 12.28
C PRO A 179 15.06 3.71 12.30
N TRP A 180 15.95 3.67 11.30
CA TRP A 180 17.02 4.65 11.15
C TRP A 180 16.50 6.06 10.86
N LEU A 181 15.46 6.20 10.02
CA LEU A 181 14.84 7.49 9.75
C LEU A 181 14.18 8.07 11.00
N TYR A 182 13.46 7.25 11.76
CA TYR A 182 12.75 7.70 12.95
C TYR A 182 13.72 8.09 14.06
N SER A 183 14.83 7.37 14.20
CA SER A 183 15.87 7.71 15.19
C SER A 183 16.62 8.99 14.83
N THR A 184 16.84 9.25 13.54
CA THR A 184 17.67 10.37 13.07
C THR A 184 16.87 11.65 12.90
N LEU A 185 15.63 11.54 12.40
CA LEU A 185 14.81 12.68 11.98
C LEU A 185 13.52 12.85 12.80
N GLY A 186 13.25 11.93 13.73
CA GLY A 186 12.00 11.87 14.47
C GLY A 186 10.84 11.27 13.65
N GLU A 187 9.75 10.87 14.32
CA GLU A 187 8.65 10.13 13.69
C GLU A 187 7.94 10.92 12.59
N ALA A 188 7.74 12.22 12.76
CA ALA A 188 7.01 13.05 11.80
C ALA A 188 7.78 13.20 10.47
N ILE A 189 9.03 13.68 10.53
CA ILE A 189 9.86 13.91 9.34
C ILE A 189 10.37 12.58 8.78
N GLY A 190 10.78 11.66 9.66
CA GLY A 190 11.19 10.31 9.27
C GLY A 190 10.06 9.53 8.60
N GLY A 191 8.82 9.66 9.08
CA GLY A 191 7.63 9.07 8.47
C GLY A 191 7.34 9.61 7.07
N LEU A 192 7.46 10.92 6.88
CA LEU A 192 7.27 11.55 5.57
C LEU A 192 8.33 11.06 4.56
N ILE A 193 9.59 11.01 4.96
CA ILE A 193 10.69 10.55 4.10
C ILE A 193 10.56 9.06 3.83
N ALA A 194 10.17 8.26 4.82
CA ALA A 194 9.91 6.83 4.65
C ALA A 194 8.80 6.59 3.61
N ALA A 195 7.70 7.34 3.68
CA ALA A 195 6.62 7.26 2.70
C ALA A 195 7.09 7.65 1.29
N PHE A 196 7.92 8.69 1.16
CA PHE A 196 8.50 9.09 -0.11
C PHE A 196 9.41 8.00 -0.70
N LEU A 197 10.32 7.44 0.11
CA LEU A 197 11.20 6.34 -0.30
C LEU A 197 10.41 5.10 -0.71
N GLN A 198 9.35 4.77 0.03
CA GLN A 198 8.44 3.68 -0.32
C GLN A 198 7.84 3.87 -1.72
N CYS A 199 7.40 5.08 -2.06
CA CYS A 199 6.90 5.41 -3.40
C CYS A 199 7.99 5.27 -4.47
N CYS A 200 9.21 5.75 -4.21
CA CYS A 200 10.34 5.63 -5.14
C CYS A 200 10.74 4.17 -5.38
N ILE A 201 10.86 3.36 -4.32
CA ILE A 201 11.20 1.94 -4.39
C ILE A 201 10.11 1.20 -5.17
N ALA A 202 8.84 1.45 -4.85
CA ALA A 202 7.73 0.86 -5.59
C ALA A 202 7.84 1.19 -7.08
N PHE A 203 8.13 2.43 -7.46
CA PHE A 203 8.34 2.80 -8.86
C PHE A 203 9.50 2.02 -9.52
N TRP A 204 10.67 1.98 -8.89
CA TRP A 204 11.87 1.34 -9.46
C TRP A 204 11.79 -0.18 -9.52
N VAL A 205 11.04 -0.83 -8.63
CA VAL A 205 10.81 -2.28 -8.66
C VAL A 205 9.64 -2.62 -9.60
N PHE A 206 8.56 -1.83 -9.59
CA PHE A 206 7.37 -2.05 -10.41
C PHE A 206 7.65 -1.86 -11.91
N PHE A 207 8.46 -0.87 -12.29
CA PHE A 207 8.78 -0.57 -13.68
C PHE A 207 9.45 -1.73 -14.46
N PRO A 208 10.57 -2.32 -14.02
CA PRO A 208 11.22 -3.43 -14.73
C PRO A 208 10.35 -4.69 -14.76
N ILE A 209 9.64 -4.98 -13.68
CA ILE A 209 8.74 -6.14 -13.60
C ILE A 209 7.57 -5.96 -14.58
N MET A 210 6.97 -4.77 -14.65
CA MET A 210 5.87 -4.53 -15.59
C MET A 210 6.29 -4.57 -17.05
N LYS A 211 7.49 -4.08 -17.37
CA LYS A 211 8.06 -4.18 -18.72
C LYS A 211 8.28 -5.64 -19.14
N LEU A 212 8.63 -6.52 -18.20
CA LEU A 212 8.79 -7.95 -18.44
C LEU A 212 7.45 -8.67 -18.66
N ILE A 213 6.40 -8.23 -17.96
CA ILE A 213 5.06 -8.86 -17.98
C ILE A 213 4.18 -8.35 -19.13
N PHE A 214 4.28 -7.07 -19.47
CA PHE A 214 3.61 -6.44 -20.60
C PHE A 214 4.66 -5.99 -21.64
N PRO A 215 5.30 -6.91 -22.37
CA PRO A 215 6.11 -6.52 -23.50
C PRO A 215 5.20 -5.78 -24.51
N SER A 216 5.48 -4.50 -24.73
CA SER A 216 4.78 -3.69 -25.73
C SER A 216 4.84 -4.39 -27.09
N GLN A 217 3.74 -4.37 -27.85
CA GLN A 217 3.83 -4.64 -29.28
C GLN A 217 4.89 -3.69 -29.85
N LYS A 218 5.90 -4.24 -30.54
CA LYS A 218 6.82 -3.43 -31.32
C LYS A 218 5.96 -2.54 -32.22
N GLU A 219 6.06 -1.22 -32.05
CA GLU A 219 5.69 -0.32 -33.13
C GLU A 219 6.62 -0.71 -34.29
N GLY A 220 6.03 -1.39 -35.26
CA GLY A 220 6.68 -1.76 -36.51
C GLY A 220 6.75 -0.58 -37.46
#